data_AF-X0RVR2-F1
#
_entry.id   AF-X0RVR2-F1
#
_cell.length_a   1.000
_cell.length_b   1.000
_cell.length_c   1.000
_cell.angle_alpha   90.00
_cell.angle_beta   90.00
_cell.angle_gamma   90.00
#
_symmetry.space_group_name_H-M   'P 1'
#
loop_
_entity.id
_entity.type
_entity.pdbx_description
1 polymer ?
#
loop_
_entity_poly.entity_id
_entity_poly.type
_entity_poly.pdbx_seq_one_letter_code
_entity_poly.pdbx_strand_id
1 'polypeptide(L)'
;MSLSFSQIQQAWQAQDPSLVDKLCTLATQADAIPETPIPEHELTFDRFLDKIFSHQFREQYPEVQFAERVAMIAKLEANEGVYPLPDRYKIHIILTALWEDGSAYSRTILKQAITALPVSYGVWKGLKRIYKQAEFSQDYEIFGQIAAKIDLQRFNQTANSAVSLATKTYMSLRAWRYLRQLGQQMPIGYIDAAVSVLASYDETMMAGSLEQTNSWVLNHICFHNSLDYGVNRFSSRSPRKLFDAKGRAFAEAWQRDPEPLIQLLLSPK
;
A
#
# COMPACT_ATOMS: atom_id res chain seq x y z
N MET A 1 -6.19 24.45 -12.82
CA MET A 1 -5.29 25.03 -11.79
C MET A 1 -4.47 23.90 -11.20
N SER A 2 -3.17 24.10 -11.00
CA SER A 2 -2.30 23.14 -10.31
C SER A 2 -2.52 23.25 -8.80
N LEU A 3 -2.69 22.14 -8.09
CA LEU A 3 -2.79 22.14 -6.63
C LEU A 3 -1.39 22.20 -6.02
N SER A 4 -1.22 22.97 -4.96
CA SER A 4 0.01 22.99 -4.15
C SER A 4 -0.17 22.18 -2.87
N PHE A 5 0.94 21.76 -2.27
CA PHE A 5 0.93 21.07 -0.99
C PHE A 5 0.36 21.95 0.14
N SER A 6 0.61 23.26 0.10
CA SER A 6 0.04 24.21 1.07
C SER A 6 -1.49 24.22 1.02
N GLN A 7 -2.09 24.14 -0.18
CA GLN A 7 -3.54 24.02 -0.32
C GLN A 7 -4.08 22.70 0.25
N ILE A 8 -3.33 21.60 0.14
CA ILE A 8 -3.69 20.34 0.81
C ILE A 8 -3.64 20.48 2.33
N GLN A 9 -2.62 21.14 2.87
CA GLN A 9 -2.50 21.36 4.31
C GLN A 9 -3.68 22.20 4.85
N GLN A 10 -4.06 23.25 4.14
CA GLN A 10 -5.23 24.06 4.47
C GLN A 10 -6.53 23.24 4.41
N ALA A 11 -6.71 22.43 3.37
CA ALA A 11 -7.87 21.55 3.24
C ALA A 11 -7.96 20.53 4.40
N TRP A 12 -6.82 19.96 4.81
CA TRP A 12 -6.76 19.08 5.97
C TRP A 12 -7.12 19.78 7.28
N GLN A 13 -6.55 20.97 7.53
CA GLN A 13 -6.86 21.76 8.73
C GLN A 13 -8.33 22.19 8.80
N ALA A 14 -8.94 22.46 7.66
CA ALA A 14 -10.35 22.84 7.56
C ALA A 14 -11.31 21.64 7.57
N GLN A 15 -10.81 20.40 7.67
CA GLN A 15 -11.58 19.17 7.51
C GLN A 15 -12.43 19.15 6.22
N ASP A 16 -11.83 19.62 5.12
CA ASP A 16 -12.50 19.76 3.82
C ASP A 16 -12.97 18.39 3.31
N PRO A 17 -14.27 18.19 3.02
CA PRO A 17 -14.80 16.93 2.51
C PRO A 17 -14.19 16.50 1.17
N SER A 18 -13.63 17.46 0.41
CA SER A 18 -12.96 17.20 -0.88
C SER A 18 -11.46 16.87 -0.74
N LEU A 19 -10.94 16.72 0.49
CA LEU A 19 -9.51 16.48 0.73
C LEU A 19 -8.97 15.29 -0.07
N VAL A 20 -9.71 14.18 -0.16
CA VAL A 20 -9.29 12.99 -0.90
C VAL A 20 -9.16 13.29 -2.40
N ASP A 21 -10.12 14.00 -2.99
CA ASP A 21 -10.07 14.39 -4.40
C ASP A 21 -8.89 15.32 -4.70
N LYS A 22 -8.60 16.25 -3.78
CA LYS A 22 -7.43 17.13 -3.89
C LYS A 22 -6.13 16.33 -3.79
N LEU A 23 -6.04 15.36 -2.88
CA LEU A 23 -4.88 14.47 -2.76
C LEU A 23 -4.68 13.65 -4.05
N CYS A 24 -5.75 13.09 -4.62
CA CYS A 24 -5.71 12.37 -5.89
C CYS A 24 -5.22 13.26 -7.03
N THR A 25 -5.77 14.47 -7.13
CA THR A 25 -5.37 15.45 -8.15
C THR A 25 -3.89 15.81 -8.01
N LEU A 26 -3.41 16.09 -6.79
CA LEU A 26 -2.00 16.37 -6.53
C LEU A 26 -1.10 15.17 -6.86
N ALA A 27 -1.57 13.94 -6.61
CA ALA A 27 -0.80 12.73 -6.87
C ALA A 27 -0.57 12.46 -8.37
N THR A 28 -1.47 12.94 -9.24
CA THR A 28 -1.45 12.65 -10.68
C THR A 28 -1.08 13.83 -11.57
N GLN A 29 -1.13 15.06 -11.06
CA GLN A 29 -0.75 16.24 -11.85
C GLN A 29 0.74 16.23 -12.22
N ALA A 30 1.07 16.87 -13.34
CA ALA A 30 2.44 17.11 -13.73
C ALA A 30 3.12 18.07 -12.76
N ASP A 31 4.43 17.90 -12.55
CA ASP A 31 5.21 18.82 -11.74
C ASP A 31 5.35 20.17 -12.47
N ALA A 32 5.50 21.25 -11.69
CA ALA A 32 5.74 22.57 -12.27
C ALA A 32 7.05 22.56 -13.07
N ILE A 33 7.00 23.08 -14.29
CA ILE A 33 8.20 23.27 -15.10
C ILE A 33 9.00 24.42 -14.47
N PRO A 34 10.27 24.20 -14.10
CA PRO A 34 11.05 25.26 -13.50
C PRO A 34 11.32 26.40 -14.50
N GLU A 35 11.22 27.65 -14.03
CA GLU A 35 11.42 28.85 -14.86
C GLU A 35 12.88 29.01 -15.32
N THR A 36 13.81 28.55 -14.49
CA THR A 36 15.25 28.54 -14.78
C THR A 36 15.77 27.11 -14.96
N PRO A 37 16.84 26.89 -15.73
CA PRO A 37 17.45 25.57 -15.85
C PRO A 37 18.03 25.08 -14.52
N ILE A 38 17.77 23.82 -14.19
CA ILE A 38 18.28 23.19 -12.97
C ILE A 38 19.80 22.97 -13.10
N PRO A 39 20.64 23.61 -12.26
CA PRO A 39 22.09 23.43 -12.28
C PRO A 39 22.46 21.95 -12.20
N GLU A 40 23.45 21.48 -12.96
CA GLU A 40 23.78 20.04 -13.07
C GLU A 40 24.12 19.37 -11.72
N HIS A 41 24.69 20.13 -10.79
CA HIS A 41 25.08 19.66 -9.46
C HIS A 41 23.93 19.63 -8.44
N GLU A 42 22.77 20.21 -8.78
CA GLU A 42 21.63 20.22 -7.87
C GLU A 42 21.00 18.82 -7.76
N LEU A 43 20.71 18.40 -6.53
CA LEU A 43 20.06 17.12 -6.27
C LEU A 43 18.55 17.25 -6.49
N THR A 44 18.03 16.71 -7.59
CA THR A 44 16.60 16.54 -7.82
C THR A 44 16.16 15.11 -7.49
N PHE A 45 14.86 14.87 -7.36
CA PHE A 45 14.35 13.51 -7.12
C PHE A 45 14.68 12.56 -8.27
N ASP A 46 14.59 13.01 -9.53
CA ASP A 46 14.94 12.20 -10.69
C ASP A 46 16.43 11.84 -10.72
N ARG A 47 17.32 12.82 -10.47
CA ARG A 47 18.76 12.57 -10.36
C ARG A 47 19.11 11.65 -9.19
N PHE A 48 18.36 11.74 -8.09
CA PHE A 48 18.46 10.79 -7.00
C PHE A 48 18.10 9.37 -7.48
N LEU A 49 17.00 9.19 -8.20
CA LEU A 49 16.61 7.88 -8.75
C LEU A 49 17.68 7.33 -9.71
N ASP A 50 18.16 8.15 -10.64
CA ASP A 50 19.21 7.78 -11.58
C ASP A 50 20.47 7.32 -10.84
N LYS A 51 20.88 8.06 -9.80
CA LYS A 51 22.03 7.70 -8.97
C LYS A 51 21.83 6.36 -8.26
N ILE A 52 20.74 6.16 -7.52
CA ILE A 52 20.54 4.92 -6.73
C ILE A 52 20.34 3.68 -7.60
N PHE A 53 19.97 3.86 -8.86
CA PHE A 53 19.83 2.78 -9.82
C PHE A 53 21.05 2.58 -10.72
N SER A 54 22.03 3.48 -10.68
CA SER A 54 23.30 3.32 -11.39
C SER A 54 24.08 2.08 -10.93
N HIS A 55 24.86 1.51 -11.84
CA HIS A 55 25.74 0.38 -11.54
C HIS A 55 26.74 0.73 -10.43
N GLN A 56 27.40 1.88 -10.58
CA GLN A 56 28.42 2.37 -9.64
C GLN A 56 27.88 2.46 -8.20
N PHE A 57 26.66 2.96 -8.02
CA PHE A 57 26.05 3.03 -6.69
C PHE A 57 25.77 1.63 -6.11
N ARG A 58 25.31 0.69 -6.95
CA ARG A 58 24.97 -0.67 -6.52
C ARG A 58 26.19 -1.55 -6.22
N GLU A 59 27.37 -1.18 -6.72
CA GLU A 59 28.65 -1.85 -6.39
C GLU A 59 29.17 -1.50 -5.00
N GLN A 60 28.72 -0.38 -4.40
CA GLN A 60 29.12 0.00 -3.05
C GLN A 60 28.60 -1.01 -2.01
N TYR A 61 29.19 -1.02 -0.82
CA TYR A 61 28.69 -1.87 0.27
C TYR A 61 27.25 -1.48 0.70
N PRO A 62 26.39 -2.45 1.09
CA PRO A 62 24.99 -2.19 1.42
C PRO A 62 24.76 -1.10 2.49
N GLU A 63 25.63 -1.03 3.49
CA GLU A 63 25.60 -0.02 4.55
C GLU A 63 25.90 1.39 4.02
N VAL A 64 26.82 1.51 3.05
CA VAL A 64 27.15 2.77 2.38
C VAL A 64 25.98 3.20 1.51
N GLN A 65 25.41 2.27 0.71
CA GLN A 65 24.22 2.53 -0.09
C GLN A 65 23.03 2.98 0.77
N PHE A 66 22.87 2.41 1.96
CA PHE A 66 21.81 2.80 2.89
C PHE A 66 22.05 4.21 3.44
N ALA A 67 23.24 4.48 3.98
CA ALA A 67 23.59 5.77 4.54
C ALA A 67 23.48 6.91 3.50
N GLU A 68 24.00 6.70 2.29
CA GLU A 68 23.91 7.69 1.20
C GLU A 68 22.45 7.94 0.78
N ARG A 69 21.61 6.90 0.67
CA ARG A 69 20.18 7.07 0.36
C ARG A 69 19.47 7.91 1.41
N VAL A 70 19.73 7.62 2.68
CA VAL A 70 19.12 8.37 3.79
C VAL A 70 19.55 9.84 3.75
N ALA A 71 20.85 10.11 3.55
CA ALA A 71 21.36 11.47 3.46
C ALA A 71 20.79 12.25 2.28
N MET A 72 20.69 11.63 1.09
CA MET A 72 20.12 12.27 -0.10
C MET A 72 18.63 12.57 0.07
N ILE A 73 17.85 11.63 0.64
CA ILE A 73 16.44 11.86 0.92
C ILE A 73 16.25 12.97 1.95
N ALA A 74 17.07 13.02 3.01
CA ALA A 74 17.02 14.09 4.00
C ALA A 74 17.28 15.47 3.35
N LYS A 75 18.28 15.57 2.47
CA LYS A 75 18.56 16.79 1.72
C LYS A 75 17.39 17.21 0.83
N LEU A 76 16.79 16.27 0.11
CA LEU A 76 15.62 16.54 -0.74
C LEU A 76 14.41 17.03 0.08
N GLU A 77 14.22 16.48 1.29
CA GLU A 77 13.09 16.82 2.16
C GLU A 77 13.26 18.14 2.92
N ALA A 78 14.51 18.58 3.15
CA ALA A 78 14.81 19.85 3.79
C ALA A 78 14.33 21.08 3.00
N ASN A 79 14.10 20.95 1.68
CA ASN A 79 13.71 22.04 0.78
C ASN A 79 14.66 23.27 0.82
N GLU A 80 15.94 23.07 1.12
CA GLU A 80 16.96 24.12 1.20
C GLU A 80 17.58 24.49 -0.17
N GLY A 81 17.13 23.86 -1.26
CA GLY A 81 17.67 24.03 -2.62
C GLY A 81 16.86 24.98 -3.51
N VAL A 82 17.40 25.27 -4.70
CA VAL A 82 16.73 26.14 -5.71
C VAL A 82 15.52 25.43 -6.32
N TYR A 83 15.51 24.09 -6.30
CA TYR A 83 14.43 23.27 -6.83
C TYR A 83 13.91 22.32 -5.75
N PRO A 84 12.84 22.70 -5.04
CA PRO A 84 12.30 21.91 -3.95
C PRO A 84 11.72 20.59 -4.45
N LEU A 85 11.59 19.64 -3.53
CA LEU A 85 10.91 18.38 -3.82
C LEU A 85 9.48 18.66 -4.33
N PRO A 86 9.07 18.09 -5.48
CA PRO A 86 7.72 18.29 -5.98
C PRO A 86 6.63 17.91 -4.97
N ASP A 87 5.58 18.70 -4.93
CA ASP A 87 4.55 18.64 -3.88
C ASP A 87 3.83 17.28 -3.80
N ARG A 88 3.71 16.57 -4.93
CA ARG A 88 3.14 15.20 -4.94
C ARG A 88 3.92 14.21 -4.07
N TYR A 89 5.22 14.42 -3.87
CA TYR A 89 6.02 13.56 -3.00
C TYR A 89 5.78 13.83 -1.50
N LYS A 90 5.21 15.00 -1.16
CA LYS A 90 4.90 15.41 0.22
C LYS A 90 3.59 14.82 0.75
N ILE A 91 2.79 14.14 -0.08
CA ILE A 91 1.51 13.50 0.32
C ILE A 91 1.66 12.58 1.53
N HIS A 92 2.81 11.90 1.69
CA HIS A 92 3.07 11.07 2.88
C HIS A 92 2.91 11.81 4.21
N ILE A 93 3.17 13.11 4.25
CA ILE A 93 3.04 13.93 5.46
C ILE A 93 1.58 13.95 5.90
N ILE A 94 0.64 14.19 4.97
CA ILE A 94 -0.80 14.21 5.26
C ILE A 94 -1.29 12.81 5.64
N LEU A 95 -0.88 11.77 4.92
CA LEU A 95 -1.26 10.40 5.26
C LEU A 95 -0.79 10.00 6.67
N THR A 96 0.44 10.38 7.02
CA THR A 96 1.00 10.12 8.36
C THR A 96 0.26 10.91 9.42
N ALA A 97 -0.06 12.18 9.16
CA ALA A 97 -0.80 13.02 10.09
C ALA A 97 -2.23 12.52 10.32
N LEU A 98 -2.94 12.07 9.28
CA LEU A 98 -4.26 11.44 9.41
C LEU A 98 -4.21 10.17 10.26
N TRP A 99 -3.17 9.36 10.09
CA TRP A 99 -2.96 8.17 10.90
C TRP A 99 -2.65 8.50 12.37
N GLU A 100 -1.79 9.49 12.62
CA GLU A 100 -1.37 9.89 13.97
C GLU A 100 -2.47 10.63 14.75
N ASP A 101 -3.30 11.42 14.07
CA ASP A 101 -4.43 12.14 14.68
C ASP A 101 -5.50 11.18 15.23
N GLY A 102 -5.78 10.06 14.54
CA GLY A 102 -6.65 8.99 15.03
C GLY A 102 -8.12 9.35 15.25
N SER A 103 -8.54 10.60 14.97
CA SER A 103 -9.94 11.01 15.11
C SER A 103 -10.85 10.25 14.13
N ALA A 104 -12.16 10.23 14.41
CA ALA A 104 -13.14 9.59 13.53
C ALA A 104 -13.14 10.18 12.11
N TYR A 105 -12.93 11.49 11.99
CA TYR A 105 -12.73 12.17 10.72
C TYR A 105 -11.47 11.65 10.01
N SER A 106 -10.31 11.72 10.68
CA SER A 106 -9.04 11.33 10.08
C SER A 106 -9.00 9.86 9.69
N ARG A 107 -9.62 8.97 10.49
CA ARG A 107 -9.78 7.55 10.14
C ARG A 107 -10.62 7.37 8.88
N THR A 108 -11.75 8.08 8.77
CA THR A 108 -12.62 8.02 7.59
C THR A 108 -11.88 8.49 6.33
N ILE A 109 -11.22 9.64 6.40
CA ILE A 109 -10.44 10.18 5.29
C ILE A 109 -9.27 9.27 4.92
N LEU A 110 -8.56 8.71 5.91
CA LEU A 110 -7.44 7.82 5.65
C LEU A 110 -7.90 6.57 4.89
N LYS A 111 -9.01 5.96 5.28
CA LYS A 111 -9.61 4.82 4.55
C LYS A 111 -9.92 5.18 3.11
N GLN A 112 -10.59 6.32 2.89
CA GLN A 112 -10.91 6.80 1.54
C GLN A 112 -9.64 7.06 0.71
N ALA A 113 -8.62 7.67 1.32
CA ALA A 113 -7.34 7.97 0.68
C ALA A 113 -6.56 6.70 0.32
N ILE A 114 -6.54 5.69 1.20
CA ILE A 114 -5.94 4.37 0.90
C ILE A 114 -6.59 3.78 -0.34
N THR A 115 -7.92 3.80 -0.43
CA THR A 115 -8.65 3.29 -1.61
C THR A 115 -8.32 4.09 -2.86
N ALA A 116 -8.48 5.41 -2.83
CA ALA A 116 -8.46 6.26 -4.03
C ALA A 116 -7.05 6.55 -4.58
N LEU A 117 -6.03 6.71 -3.72
CA LEU A 117 -4.74 7.22 -4.17
C LEU A 117 -3.95 6.20 -5.01
N PRO A 118 -3.19 6.65 -6.03
CA PRO A 118 -2.27 5.78 -6.76
C PRO A 118 -1.08 5.38 -5.88
N VAL A 119 -0.46 4.23 -6.15
CA VAL A 119 0.78 3.81 -5.48
C VAL A 119 1.99 4.53 -6.10
N SER A 120 2.04 5.86 -5.93
CA SER A 120 3.14 6.75 -6.32
C SER A 120 4.18 6.89 -5.19
N TYR A 121 5.36 7.46 -5.42
CA TYR A 121 6.42 7.54 -4.39
C TYR A 121 5.98 8.26 -3.10
N GLY A 122 5.32 9.42 -3.23
CA GLY A 122 4.82 10.18 -2.09
C GLY A 122 3.76 9.40 -1.30
N VAL A 123 2.81 8.79 -2.00
CA VAL A 123 1.78 7.95 -1.36
C VAL A 123 2.41 6.71 -0.72
N TRP A 124 3.32 6.05 -1.43
CA TRP A 124 3.99 4.82 -1.00
C TRP A 124 4.77 4.99 0.31
N LYS A 125 5.50 6.10 0.47
CA LYS A 125 6.24 6.37 1.72
C LYS A 125 5.30 6.38 2.93
N GLY A 126 4.13 7.03 2.79
CA GLY A 126 3.10 7.06 3.83
C GLY A 126 2.47 5.69 4.05
N LEU A 127 1.94 5.07 2.99
CA LEU A 127 1.27 3.76 3.09
C LEU A 127 2.19 2.68 3.67
N LYS A 128 3.48 2.65 3.30
CA LYS A 128 4.44 1.69 3.84
C LYS A 128 4.68 1.86 5.34
N ARG A 129 4.70 3.11 5.85
CA ARG A 129 4.82 3.41 7.28
C ARG A 129 3.56 2.94 8.01
N ILE A 130 2.40 3.37 7.54
CA ILE A 130 1.10 3.05 8.14
C ILE A 130 0.86 1.55 8.14
N TYR A 131 1.14 0.86 7.02
CA TYR A 131 1.04 -0.61 6.94
C TYR A 131 1.81 -1.32 8.06
N LYS A 132 3.05 -0.90 8.32
CA LYS A 132 3.88 -1.52 9.38
C LYS A 132 3.35 -1.21 10.77
N GLN A 133 2.86 0.01 10.99
CA GLN A 133 2.29 0.40 12.28
C GLN A 133 0.95 -0.27 12.53
N ALA A 134 0.09 -0.41 11.52
CA ALA A 134 -1.15 -1.16 11.59
C ALA A 134 -0.91 -2.66 11.84
N GLU A 135 0.08 -3.26 11.17
CA GLU A 135 0.52 -4.65 11.45
C GLU A 135 0.95 -4.84 12.91
N PHE A 136 1.74 -3.88 13.46
CA PHE A 136 2.24 -3.93 14.83
C PHE A 136 1.16 -3.66 15.89
N SER A 137 0.29 -2.68 15.66
CA SER A 137 -0.80 -2.30 16.55
C SER A 137 -2.05 -3.17 16.40
N GLN A 138 -2.03 -4.12 15.47
CA GLN A 138 -3.17 -5.00 15.15
C GLN A 138 -4.41 -4.23 14.67
N ASP A 139 -4.23 -3.08 14.02
CA ASP A 139 -5.31 -2.37 13.31
C ASP A 139 -5.59 -3.09 11.98
N TYR A 140 -6.39 -4.16 12.08
CA TYR A 140 -6.68 -5.06 10.95
C TYR A 140 -7.45 -4.36 9.82
N GLU A 141 -8.24 -3.35 10.12
CA GLU A 141 -8.99 -2.59 9.12
C GLU A 141 -8.03 -1.84 8.19
N ILE A 142 -7.12 -1.05 8.76
CA ILE A 142 -6.14 -0.28 7.97
C ILE A 142 -5.08 -1.21 7.35
N PHE A 143 -4.62 -2.23 8.10
CA PHE A 143 -3.72 -3.25 7.57
C PHE A 143 -4.33 -3.96 6.36
N GLY A 144 -5.58 -4.40 6.47
CA GLY A 144 -6.31 -5.13 5.45
C GLY A 144 -6.48 -4.33 4.16
N GLN A 145 -6.87 -3.06 4.28
CA GLN A 145 -7.02 -2.16 3.13
C GLN A 145 -5.71 -1.95 2.38
N ILE A 146 -4.60 -1.67 3.10
CA ILE A 146 -3.31 -1.46 2.44
C ILE A 146 -2.78 -2.79 1.86
N ALA A 147 -2.95 -3.91 2.56
CA ALA A 147 -2.56 -5.22 2.08
C ALA A 147 -3.27 -5.58 0.76
N ALA A 148 -4.60 -5.46 0.72
CA ALA A 148 -5.40 -5.73 -0.48
C ALA A 148 -5.04 -4.80 -1.64
N LYS A 149 -4.85 -3.49 -1.38
CA LYS A 149 -4.42 -2.53 -2.39
C LYS A 149 -3.09 -2.94 -3.04
N ILE A 150 -2.10 -3.29 -2.23
CA ILE A 150 -0.79 -3.71 -2.74
C ILE A 150 -0.89 -5.01 -3.53
N ASP A 151 -1.70 -5.95 -3.04
CA ASP A 151 -1.87 -7.27 -3.68
C ASP A 151 -2.52 -7.13 -5.07
N LEU A 152 -3.58 -6.32 -5.18
CA LEU A 152 -4.26 -6.00 -6.43
C LEU A 152 -3.35 -5.26 -7.42
N GLN A 153 -2.50 -4.36 -6.93
CA GLN A 153 -1.60 -3.59 -7.78
C GLN A 153 -0.28 -4.30 -8.11
N ARG A 154 -0.05 -5.51 -7.59
CA ARG A 154 1.24 -6.20 -7.67
C ARG A 154 1.76 -6.32 -9.10
N PHE A 155 0.93 -6.80 -10.02
CA PHE A 155 1.28 -6.96 -11.44
C PHE A 155 0.80 -5.85 -12.35
N ASN A 156 0.29 -4.74 -11.79
CA ASN A 156 0.05 -3.55 -12.58
C ASN A 156 1.43 -2.98 -13.01
N GLN A 157 1.72 -3.08 -14.31
CA GLN A 157 2.97 -2.68 -14.96
C GLN A 157 2.78 -1.46 -15.88
N THR A 158 1.95 -0.49 -15.50
CA THR A 158 1.97 0.81 -16.18
C THR A 158 3.41 1.32 -16.22
N ALA A 159 3.84 1.86 -17.38
CA ALA A 159 5.22 2.29 -17.64
C ALA A 159 5.81 3.25 -16.58
N ASN A 160 4.94 3.89 -15.78
CA ASN A 160 5.29 4.83 -14.72
C ASN A 160 5.01 4.30 -13.28
N SER A 161 5.00 2.98 -13.06
CA SER A 161 4.78 2.41 -11.71
C SER A 161 5.93 2.79 -10.78
N ALA A 162 5.72 3.81 -9.95
CA ALA A 162 6.69 4.34 -8.97
C ALA A 162 7.24 3.28 -8.00
N VAL A 163 6.46 2.23 -7.74
CA VAL A 163 6.85 1.12 -6.87
C VAL A 163 7.07 -0.15 -7.69
N SER A 164 8.25 -0.75 -7.53
CA SER A 164 8.65 -1.93 -8.30
C SER A 164 7.79 -3.16 -7.99
N LEU A 165 7.68 -4.07 -8.96
CA LEU A 165 7.05 -5.39 -8.78
C LEU A 165 7.66 -6.15 -7.59
N ALA A 166 8.98 -6.12 -7.44
CA ALA A 166 9.68 -6.78 -6.33
C ALA A 166 9.22 -6.24 -4.98
N THR A 167 9.06 -4.92 -4.86
CA THR A 167 8.58 -4.27 -3.62
C THR A 167 7.14 -4.66 -3.31
N LYS A 168 6.23 -4.57 -4.29
CA LYS A 168 4.83 -4.96 -4.12
C LYS A 168 4.70 -6.45 -3.76
N THR A 169 5.50 -7.30 -4.41
CA THR A 169 5.57 -8.73 -4.11
C THR A 169 6.05 -8.99 -2.70
N TYR A 170 7.16 -8.38 -2.27
CA TYR A 170 7.67 -8.54 -0.90
C TYR A 170 6.61 -8.19 0.16
N MET A 171 5.86 -7.11 -0.06
CA MET A 171 4.83 -6.65 0.87
C MET A 171 3.62 -7.60 0.88
N SER A 172 3.21 -8.12 -0.26
CA SER A 172 2.13 -9.14 -0.34
C SER A 172 2.55 -10.45 0.36
N LEU A 173 3.80 -10.89 0.16
CA LEU A 173 4.37 -12.05 0.87
C LEU A 173 4.47 -11.79 2.38
N ARG A 174 4.78 -10.56 2.79
CA ARG A 174 4.80 -10.15 4.20
C ARG A 174 3.41 -10.23 4.82
N ALA A 175 2.38 -9.70 4.16
CA ALA A 175 1.01 -9.75 4.66
C ALA A 175 0.56 -11.19 4.92
N TRP A 176 0.83 -12.11 3.98
CA TRP A 176 0.52 -13.52 4.20
C TRP A 176 1.32 -14.13 5.35
N ARG A 177 2.63 -13.86 5.45
CA ARG A 177 3.44 -14.37 6.58
C ARG A 177 2.88 -13.93 7.92
N TYR A 178 2.44 -12.68 8.03
CA TYR A 178 1.79 -12.15 9.23
C TYR A 178 0.49 -12.91 9.54
N LEU A 179 -0.43 -13.01 8.58
CA LEU A 179 -1.69 -13.75 8.75
C LEU A 179 -1.46 -15.21 9.12
N ARG A 180 -0.49 -15.88 8.47
CA ARG A 180 -0.12 -17.26 8.78
C ARG A 180 0.42 -17.40 10.19
N GLN A 181 1.30 -16.51 10.62
CA GLN A 181 1.83 -16.51 11.98
C GLN A 181 0.69 -16.32 12.98
N LEU A 182 -0.23 -15.39 12.71
CA LEU A 182 -1.39 -15.14 13.55
C LEU A 182 -2.26 -16.39 13.66
N GLY A 183 -2.59 -17.07 12.55
CA GLY A 183 -3.41 -18.28 12.59
C GLY A 183 -2.76 -19.47 13.28
N GLN A 184 -1.42 -19.54 13.28
CA GLN A 184 -0.66 -20.57 14.01
C GLN A 184 -0.64 -20.31 15.53
N GLN A 185 -0.61 -19.05 15.95
CA GLN A 185 -0.45 -18.66 17.37
C GLN A 185 -1.78 -18.38 18.05
N MET A 186 -2.72 -17.76 17.32
CA MET A 186 -4.02 -17.29 17.79
C MET A 186 -5.05 -17.43 16.65
N PRO A 187 -5.67 -18.61 16.49
CA PRO A 187 -6.59 -18.87 15.39
C PRO A 187 -7.75 -17.87 15.27
N ILE A 188 -8.26 -17.34 16.39
CA ILE A 188 -9.34 -16.34 16.38
C ILE A 188 -8.86 -15.01 15.81
N GLY A 189 -7.70 -14.50 16.24
CA GLY A 189 -7.13 -13.26 15.70
C GLY A 189 -6.87 -13.34 14.18
N TYR A 190 -6.57 -14.54 13.66
CA TYR A 190 -6.49 -14.73 12.21
C TYR A 190 -7.82 -14.48 11.51
N ILE A 191 -8.95 -14.90 12.09
CA ILE A 191 -10.28 -14.67 11.51
C ILE A 191 -10.55 -13.18 11.39
N ASP A 192 -10.35 -12.41 12.47
CA ASP A 192 -10.55 -10.95 12.48
C ASP A 192 -9.69 -10.24 11.42
N ALA A 193 -8.41 -10.62 11.34
CA ALA A 193 -7.48 -10.06 10.38
C ALA A 193 -7.83 -10.46 8.94
N ALA A 194 -8.17 -11.74 8.70
CA ALA A 194 -8.52 -12.24 7.38
C ALA A 194 -9.83 -11.63 6.87
N VAL A 195 -10.83 -11.45 7.74
CA VAL A 195 -12.08 -10.78 7.40
C VAL A 195 -11.85 -9.33 6.99
N SER A 196 -11.02 -8.59 7.75
CA SER A 196 -10.68 -7.21 7.41
C SER A 196 -9.95 -7.09 6.06
N VAL A 197 -9.08 -8.06 5.75
CA VAL A 197 -8.42 -8.16 4.44
C VAL A 197 -9.42 -8.49 3.34
N LEU A 198 -10.31 -9.46 3.54
CA LEU A 198 -11.34 -9.85 2.56
C LEU A 198 -12.33 -8.72 2.27
N ALA A 199 -12.72 -7.96 3.28
CA ALA A 199 -13.58 -6.78 3.15
C ALA A 199 -13.03 -5.73 2.18
N SER A 200 -11.70 -5.71 2.01
CA SER A 200 -10.99 -4.74 1.19
C SER A 200 -10.88 -5.11 -0.30
N TYR A 201 -11.31 -6.31 -0.69
CA TYR A 201 -11.43 -6.71 -2.10
C TYR A 201 -12.82 -6.36 -2.65
N ASP A 202 -12.96 -6.21 -3.96
CA ASP A 202 -14.26 -6.02 -4.60
C ASP A 202 -15.18 -7.24 -4.37
N GLU A 203 -16.45 -7.01 -4.03
CA GLU A 203 -17.43 -8.09 -3.82
C GLU A 203 -17.81 -8.78 -5.12
N THR A 204 -17.69 -8.08 -6.24
CA THR A 204 -17.97 -8.60 -7.58
C THR A 204 -16.79 -9.38 -8.15
N MET A 205 -15.68 -9.50 -7.39
CA MET A 205 -14.49 -10.23 -7.82
C MET A 205 -14.80 -11.71 -8.05
N MET A 206 -14.73 -12.13 -9.32
CA MET A 206 -14.98 -13.50 -9.71
C MET A 206 -13.76 -14.39 -9.52
N ALA A 207 -13.99 -15.64 -9.11
CA ALA A 207 -12.95 -16.66 -9.11
C ALA A 207 -12.48 -16.93 -10.55
N GLY A 208 -11.15 -16.98 -10.75
CA GLY A 208 -10.53 -17.10 -12.07
C GLY A 208 -10.31 -15.77 -12.79
N SER A 209 -10.78 -14.64 -12.24
CA SER A 209 -10.44 -13.31 -12.78
C SER A 209 -8.94 -13.03 -12.72
N LEU A 210 -8.46 -12.11 -13.55
CA LEU A 210 -7.04 -11.74 -13.58
C LEU A 210 -6.61 -11.13 -12.25
N GLU A 211 -7.48 -10.34 -11.64
CA GLU A 211 -7.29 -9.69 -10.34
C GLU A 211 -7.13 -10.73 -9.23
N GLN A 212 -8.04 -11.70 -9.16
CA GLN A 212 -7.99 -12.77 -8.16
C GLN A 212 -6.77 -13.67 -8.36
N THR A 213 -6.50 -14.12 -9.59
CA THR A 213 -5.35 -15.01 -9.88
C THR A 213 -4.01 -14.35 -9.55
N ASN A 214 -3.95 -13.02 -9.66
CA ASN A 214 -2.79 -12.22 -9.33
C ASN A 214 -2.63 -11.90 -7.84
N SER A 215 -3.68 -12.05 -7.04
CA SER A 215 -3.71 -11.69 -5.63
C SER A 215 -3.13 -12.82 -4.76
N TRP A 216 -1.98 -12.59 -4.15
CA TRP A 216 -1.32 -13.56 -3.27
C TRP A 216 -2.03 -13.76 -1.94
N VAL A 217 -2.37 -12.66 -1.28
CA VAL A 217 -2.97 -12.66 0.06
C VAL A 217 -4.38 -13.24 -0.03
N LEU A 218 -5.19 -12.77 -0.99
CA LEU A 218 -6.53 -13.31 -1.24
C LEU A 218 -6.49 -14.82 -1.45
N ASN A 219 -5.57 -15.30 -2.28
CA ASN A 219 -5.51 -16.71 -2.63
C ASN A 219 -5.04 -17.58 -1.48
N HIS A 220 -4.18 -17.07 -0.60
CA HIS A 220 -3.89 -17.77 0.65
C HIS A 220 -5.11 -17.82 1.58
N ILE A 221 -5.89 -16.75 1.71
CA ILE A 221 -7.08 -16.82 2.55
C ILE A 221 -8.09 -17.82 1.97
N CYS A 222 -8.36 -17.76 0.67
CA CYS A 222 -9.43 -18.51 0.02
C CYS A 222 -9.06 -19.94 -0.41
N PHE A 223 -7.79 -20.20 -0.74
CA PHE A 223 -7.39 -21.39 -1.51
C PHE A 223 -6.14 -22.12 -1.01
N HIS A 224 -5.57 -21.74 0.14
CA HIS A 224 -4.31 -22.29 0.64
C HIS A 224 -4.22 -23.83 0.65
N ASN A 225 -5.29 -24.53 0.98
CA ASN A 225 -5.32 -26.00 1.06
C ASN A 225 -5.74 -26.67 -0.26
N SER A 226 -6.07 -25.88 -1.28
CA SER A 226 -6.76 -26.35 -2.48
C SER A 226 -6.01 -26.14 -3.79
N LEU A 227 -5.05 -25.22 -3.79
CA LEU A 227 -4.25 -24.88 -4.95
C LEU A 227 -2.77 -25.02 -4.59
N ASP A 228 -2.00 -25.52 -5.54
CA ASP A 228 -0.55 -25.47 -5.46
C ASP A 228 -0.10 -24.01 -5.63
N TYR A 229 0.94 -23.61 -4.91
CA TYR A 229 1.54 -22.30 -5.08
C TYR A 229 3.06 -22.42 -5.03
N GLY A 230 3.72 -21.63 -5.88
CA GLY A 230 5.17 -21.48 -5.90
C GLY A 230 5.64 -20.40 -4.93
N VAL A 231 6.71 -19.71 -5.28
CA VAL A 231 7.34 -18.70 -4.41
C VAL A 231 6.45 -17.47 -4.21
N ASN A 232 5.69 -17.06 -5.24
CA ASN A 232 4.88 -15.84 -5.21
C ASN A 232 3.62 -15.89 -6.10
N ARG A 233 3.26 -17.06 -6.65
CA ARG A 233 2.08 -17.26 -7.49
C ARG A 233 1.40 -18.57 -7.16
N PHE A 234 0.09 -18.59 -7.33
CA PHE A 234 -0.72 -19.80 -7.31
C PHE A 234 -0.78 -20.41 -8.71
N SER A 235 -0.77 -21.73 -8.82
CA SER A 235 -1.10 -22.44 -10.07
C SER A 235 -2.53 -22.95 -9.97
N SER A 236 -3.41 -22.43 -10.84
CA SER A 236 -4.77 -22.91 -10.94
C SER A 236 -4.84 -24.08 -11.92
N ARG A 237 -5.50 -25.18 -11.54
CA ARG A 237 -5.78 -26.33 -12.42
C ARG A 237 -7.27 -26.53 -12.71
N SER A 238 -8.17 -25.86 -11.97
CA SER A 238 -9.62 -25.93 -12.19
C SER A 238 -10.33 -24.75 -11.52
N PRO A 239 -11.42 -24.21 -12.10
CA PRO A 239 -12.20 -23.15 -11.48
C PRO A 239 -12.85 -23.64 -10.18
N ARG A 240 -12.63 -22.91 -9.08
CA ARG A 240 -13.26 -23.14 -7.77
C ARG A 240 -14.08 -21.93 -7.36
N LYS A 241 -15.05 -22.11 -6.47
CA LYS A 241 -15.75 -20.97 -5.85
C LYS A 241 -14.78 -20.22 -4.95
N LEU A 242 -14.84 -18.89 -4.97
CA LEU A 242 -14.09 -18.06 -4.03
C LEU A 242 -14.53 -18.41 -2.60
N PHE A 243 -13.55 -18.63 -1.72
CA PHE A 243 -13.77 -18.97 -0.31
C PHE A 243 -14.59 -20.26 -0.08
N ASP A 244 -14.06 -21.40 -0.54
CA ASP A 244 -14.65 -22.70 -0.23
C ASP A 244 -14.26 -23.19 1.19
N ALA A 245 -15.13 -23.98 1.83
CA ALA A 245 -14.94 -24.36 3.23
C ALA A 245 -13.71 -25.26 3.47
N LYS A 246 -13.22 -25.95 2.43
CA LYS A 246 -12.12 -26.93 2.51
C LYS A 246 -10.76 -26.34 2.11
N GLY A 247 -10.76 -25.42 1.15
CA GLY A 247 -9.57 -24.83 0.53
C GLY A 247 -9.06 -23.59 1.24
N ARG A 248 -9.89 -22.92 2.05
CA ARG A 248 -9.45 -21.76 2.85
C ARG A 248 -8.38 -22.12 3.89
N ALA A 249 -7.49 -21.17 4.16
CA ALA A 249 -6.51 -21.33 5.24
C ALA A 249 -7.20 -21.40 6.61
N PHE A 250 -6.63 -22.21 7.52
CA PHE A 250 -7.14 -22.42 8.88
C PHE A 250 -8.63 -22.81 8.93
N ALA A 251 -9.06 -23.73 8.05
CA ALA A 251 -10.47 -24.10 7.84
C ALA A 251 -11.28 -24.39 9.13
N GLU A 252 -10.64 -25.00 10.14
CA GLU A 252 -11.25 -25.30 11.45
C GLU A 252 -11.53 -24.04 12.28
N ALA A 253 -10.69 -23.00 12.21
CA ALA A 253 -10.87 -21.76 12.97
C ALA A 253 -12.17 -21.06 12.56
N TRP A 254 -12.45 -21.00 11.26
CA TRP A 254 -13.68 -20.44 10.70
C TRP A 254 -14.96 -21.19 11.11
N GLN A 255 -14.86 -22.44 11.58
CA GLN A 255 -16.03 -23.18 12.08
C GLN A 255 -16.34 -22.88 13.55
N ARG A 256 -15.32 -22.44 14.30
CA ARG A 256 -15.43 -22.14 15.73
C ARG A 256 -16.02 -20.76 15.99
N ASP A 257 -15.77 -19.82 15.08
CA ASP A 257 -16.31 -18.47 15.15
C ASP A 257 -16.79 -17.98 13.77
N PRO A 258 -18.09 -18.14 13.45
CA PRO A 258 -18.65 -17.66 12.19
C PRO A 258 -19.00 -16.17 12.23
N GLU A 259 -19.02 -15.52 13.39
CA GLU A 259 -19.55 -14.17 13.57
C GLU A 259 -18.82 -13.13 12.69
N PRO A 260 -17.48 -13.09 12.64
CA PRO A 260 -16.76 -12.17 11.74
C PRO A 260 -17.11 -12.36 10.26
N LEU A 261 -17.37 -13.60 9.83
CA LEU A 261 -17.78 -13.90 8.46
C LEU A 261 -19.20 -13.41 8.18
N ILE A 262 -20.11 -13.50 9.15
CA ILE A 262 -21.47 -12.97 9.03
C ILE A 262 -21.41 -11.45 8.94
N GLN A 263 -20.64 -10.80 9.80
CA GLN A 263 -20.45 -9.34 9.77
C GLN A 263 -19.89 -8.85 8.43
N LEU A 264 -18.96 -9.59 7.84
CA LEU A 264 -18.45 -9.32 6.49
C LEU A 264 -19.57 -9.28 5.44
N LEU A 265 -20.52 -10.23 5.50
CA LEU A 265 -21.62 -10.35 4.54
C LEU A 265 -22.72 -9.30 4.78
N LEU A 266 -22.86 -8.82 6.01
CA LEU A 266 -23.85 -7.80 6.38
C LEU A 266 -23.34 -6.36 6.24
N SER A 267 -22.02 -6.19 6.09
CA SER A 267 -21.40 -4.87 5.96
C SER A 267 -21.71 -4.29 4.57
N PRO A 268 -22.40 -3.14 4.47
CA PRO A 268 -22.53 -2.45 3.20
C PRO A 268 -21.14 -1.95 2.75
N LYS A 269 -20.81 -2.17 1.48
CA LYS A 269 -19.60 -1.62 0.85
C LYS A 269 -19.79 -0.19 0.39
#